data_AF-F3AAZ2-F1
#
_entry.id   AF-F3AAZ2-F1
#
_cell.length_a   1.000
_cell.length_b   1.000
_cell.length_c   1.000
_cell.angle_alpha   90.00
_cell.angle_beta   90.00
_cell.angle_gamma   90.00
#
_symmetry.space_group_name_H-M   'P 1'
#
loop_
_entity.id
_entity.type
_entity.pdbx_description
1 polymer ?
#
loop_
_entity_poly.entity_id
_entity_poly.type
_entity_poly.pdbx_seq_one_letter_code
_entity_poly.pdbx_strand_id
1 'polypeptide(L)'
;MKKDIWKQLKKQNNGRQLNLEVSDQKYIDKVTAYAVNQGVGMMETEIIRKDLIGMGFEAKKEGELLEQRLGDMGEFAREDRSETHVNTDCRR
;
A
#
# COMPACT_ATOMS: atom_id res chain seq x y z
N MET A 1 8.40 19.76 -15.02
CA MET A 1 7.59 20.02 -13.81
C MET A 1 7.18 18.76 -13.01
N LYS A 2 7.09 17.54 -13.58
CA LYS A 2 6.72 16.33 -12.80
C LYS A 2 7.76 15.85 -11.76
N LYS A 3 9.06 16.13 -11.95
CA LYS A 3 10.14 15.63 -11.08
C LYS A 3 10.11 16.22 -9.66
N ASP A 4 9.58 17.44 -9.47
CA ASP A 4 9.52 18.07 -8.15
C ASP A 4 8.42 17.50 -7.27
N ILE A 5 7.24 17.24 -7.83
CA ILE A 5 6.09 16.73 -7.09
C ILE A 5 6.40 15.35 -6.49
N TRP A 6 6.96 14.45 -7.29
CA TRP A 6 7.35 13.11 -6.81
C TRP A 6 8.40 13.18 -5.70
N LYS A 7 9.44 14.01 -5.84
CA LYS A 7 10.48 14.17 -4.81
C LYS A 7 9.91 14.74 -3.51
N GLN A 8 9.00 15.70 -3.60
CA GLN A 8 8.33 16.28 -2.43
C GLN A 8 7.45 15.26 -1.73
N LEU A 9 6.64 14.50 -2.48
CA LEU A 9 5.78 13.45 -1.94
C LEU A 9 6.60 12.37 -1.23
N LYS A 10 7.67 11.87 -1.87
CA LYS A 10 8.58 10.88 -1.27
C LYS A 10 9.21 11.38 0.03
N LYS A 11 9.65 12.65 0.07
CA LYS A 11 10.22 13.26 1.28
C LYS A 11 9.19 13.34 2.41
N GLN A 12 7.96 13.75 2.10
CA GLN A 12 6.87 13.80 3.08
C GLN A 12 6.52 12.40 3.62
N ASN A 13 6.39 11.42 2.73
CA ASN A 13 6.11 10.03 3.10
C ASN A 13 7.20 9.45 4.01
N ASN A 14 8.49 9.66 3.67
CA ASN A 14 9.60 9.23 4.53
C ASN A 14 9.49 9.82 5.94
N GLY A 15 9.27 11.13 6.06
CA GLY A 15 9.14 11.77 7.37
C GLY A 15 7.94 11.27 8.17
N ARG A 16 6.80 11.05 7.51
CA ARG A 16 5.58 10.56 8.17
C ARG A 16 5.69 9.10 8.60
N GLN A 17 6.22 8.24 7.73
CA GLN A 17 6.39 6.81 8.01
C GLN A 17 7.30 6.56 9.21
N LEU A 18 8.36 7.37 9.39
CA LEU A 18 9.26 7.25 10.55
C LEU A 18 8.57 7.48 11.91
N ASN A 19 7.38 8.07 11.94
CA ASN A 19 6.60 8.26 13.18
C ASN A 19 5.65 7.08 13.50
N LEU A 20 5.58 6.07 12.63
CA LEU A 20 4.81 4.85 12.86
C LEU A 20 5.66 3.81 13.60
N GLU A 21 5.03 2.76 14.12
CA GLU A 21 5.73 1.63 14.71
C GLU A 21 6.58 0.91 13.66
N VAL A 22 7.71 0.32 14.09
CA VAL A 22 8.65 -0.37 13.18
C VAL A 22 7.96 -1.51 12.41
N SER A 23 6.98 -2.19 13.01
CA SER A 23 6.14 -3.20 12.35
C SER A 23 5.34 -2.61 11.18
N ASP A 24 4.65 -1.49 11.41
CA ASP A 24 3.85 -0.82 10.37
C ASP A 24 4.73 -0.28 9.25
N GLN A 25 5.91 0.27 9.59
CA GLN A 25 6.89 0.71 8.60
C GLN A 25 7.30 -0.45 7.67
N LYS A 26 7.62 -1.61 8.24
CA LYS A 26 7.96 -2.82 7.47
C LYS A 26 6.80 -3.31 6.62
N TYR A 27 5.57 -3.24 7.13
CA TYR A 27 4.38 -3.62 6.37
C TYR A 27 4.19 -2.71 5.14
N ILE A 28 4.32 -1.39 5.33
CA ILE A 28 4.25 -0.42 4.23
C ILE A 28 5.34 -0.67 3.18
N ASP A 29 6.58 -0.92 3.61
CA ASP A 29 7.69 -1.20 2.69
C ASP A 29 7.45 -2.48 1.88
N LYS A 30 6.87 -3.51 2.52
CA LYS A 30 6.48 -4.74 1.86
C LYS A 30 5.38 -4.52 0.81
N VAL A 31 4.30 -3.82 1.15
CA VAL A 31 3.17 -3.55 0.23
C VAL A 31 3.62 -2.73 -0.97
N THR A 32 4.43 -1.69 -0.72
CA THR A 32 4.95 -0.82 -1.79
C THR A 32 5.93 -1.56 -2.70
N ALA A 33 6.79 -2.42 -2.15
CA ALA A 33 7.65 -3.29 -2.96
C ALA A 33 6.84 -4.27 -3.83
N TYR A 34 5.76 -4.85 -3.28
CA TYR A 34 4.86 -5.71 -4.03
C TYR A 34 4.20 -4.95 -5.19
N ALA A 35 3.65 -3.75 -4.94
CA ALA A 35 3.02 -2.93 -5.97
C ALA A 35 3.99 -2.61 -7.13
N VAL A 36 5.24 -2.24 -6.81
CA VAL A 36 6.28 -2.02 -7.82
C VAL A 36 6.56 -3.28 -8.63
N ASN A 37 6.63 -4.45 -7.98
CA ASN A 37 6.82 -5.72 -8.66
C ASN A 37 5.64 -6.11 -9.57
N GLN A 38 4.41 -5.65 -9.27
CA GLN A 38 3.24 -5.80 -10.13
C GLN A 38 3.21 -4.79 -11.30
N GLY A 39 4.18 -3.89 -11.40
CA GLY A 39 4.27 -2.90 -12.46
C GLY A 39 3.56 -1.58 -12.17
N VAL A 40 3.13 -1.34 -10.93
CA VAL A 40 2.56 -0.06 -10.51
C VAL A 40 3.61 1.05 -10.64
N GLY A 41 3.22 2.20 -11.19
CA GLY A 41 4.14 3.30 -11.43
C GLY A 41 4.70 3.89 -10.14
N MET A 42 5.90 4.48 -10.19
CA MET A 42 6.54 5.09 -9.02
C MET A 42 5.70 6.20 -8.35
N MET A 43 4.90 6.94 -9.12
CA MET A 43 4.02 7.97 -8.55
C MET A 43 2.82 7.35 -7.83
N GLU A 44 2.19 6.35 -8.45
CA GLU A 44 1.06 5.60 -7.88
C GLU A 44 1.48 4.87 -6.61
N THR A 45 2.68 4.28 -6.61
CA THR A 45 3.27 3.66 -5.42
C THR A 45 3.42 4.64 -4.27
N GLU A 46 3.86 5.88 -4.52
CA GLU A 46 3.97 6.90 -3.46
C GLU A 46 2.60 7.44 -3.00
N ILE A 47 1.57 7.35 -3.84
CA ILE A 47 0.18 7.64 -3.45
C ILE A 47 -0.33 6.54 -2.51
N ILE A 48 -0.21 5.27 -2.92
CA ILE A 48 -0.56 4.10 -2.08
C ILE A 48 0.17 4.17 -0.74
N ARG A 49 1.47 4.48 -0.76
CA ARG A 49 2.29 4.63 0.45
C ARG A 49 1.74 5.71 1.38
N LYS A 50 1.32 6.86 0.85
CA LYS A 50 0.74 7.95 1.64
C LYS A 50 -0.55 7.51 2.34
N ASP A 51 -1.37 6.73 1.65
CA ASP A 51 -2.65 6.23 2.17
C ASP A 51 -2.43 5.17 3.26
N LEU A 52 -1.49 4.24 3.04
CA LEU A 52 -1.07 3.25 4.05
C LEU A 52 -0.50 3.91 5.31
N ILE A 53 0.30 4.98 5.14
CA ILE A 53 0.79 5.78 6.29
C ILE A 53 -0.39 6.40 7.05
N GLY A 54 -1.40 6.91 6.34
CA GLY A 54 -2.62 7.46 6.95
C GLY A 54 -3.34 6.42 7.79
N MET A 55 -3.59 5.25 7.21
CA MET A 55 -4.21 4.11 7.89
C MET A 55 -3.39 3.63 9.09
N GLY A 56 -2.05 3.62 8.98
CA GLY A 56 -1.18 3.26 10.11
C GLY A 56 -1.32 4.21 11.29
N PHE A 57 -1.50 5.51 11.05
CA PHE A 57 -1.79 6.46 12.13
C PHE A 57 -3.17 6.26 12.76
N GLU A 58 -4.16 5.84 11.97
CA GLU A 58 -5.50 5.53 12.49
C GLU A 58 -5.48 4.26 13.35
N ALA A 59 -4.87 3.18 12.85
CA ALA A 59 -4.66 1.94 13.61
C ALA A 59 -3.93 2.21 14.93
N LYS A 60 -2.87 3.04 14.90
CA LYS A 60 -2.15 3.45 16.11
C LYS A 60 -3.03 4.17 17.13
N LYS A 61 -3.99 5.00 16.70
CA LYS A 61 -4.94 5.66 17.62
C LYS A 61 -5.90 4.66 18.27
N GLU A 62 -6.21 3.58 17.57
CA GLU A 62 -7.07 2.49 18.03
C GLU A 62 -6.29 1.43 18.84
N GLY A 63 -4.96 1.54 18.91
CA GLY A 63 -4.10 0.58 19.60
C GLY A 63 -3.83 -0.69 18.78
N GLU A 64 -4.08 -0.64 17.48
CA GLU A 64 -3.90 -1.74 16.54
C GLU A 64 -2.68 -1.51 15.63
N LEU A 65 -2.16 -2.60 15.08
CA LEU A 65 -1.17 -2.56 14.00
C LEU A 65 -1.86 -2.46 12.63
N LEU A 66 -1.18 -1.83 11.67
CA LEU A 66 -1.70 -1.68 10.31
C LEU A 66 -2.01 -3.04 9.65
N GLU A 67 -1.17 -4.04 9.90
CA GLU A 67 -1.37 -5.42 9.43
C GLU A 67 -2.62 -6.08 10.03
N GLN A 68 -2.98 -5.75 11.27
CA GLN A 68 -4.21 -6.29 11.89
C GLN A 68 -5.46 -5.70 11.24
N ARG A 69 -5.39 -4.42 10.83
CA ARG A 69 -6.51 -3.70 10.19
C ARG A 69 -6.69 -4.05 8.72
N LEU A 70 -5.59 -4.29 8.00
CA LEU A 70 -5.61 -4.55 6.55
C LEU A 70 -5.52 -6.04 6.18
N GLY A 71 -5.30 -6.92 7.16
CA GLY A 71 -5.04 -8.32 6.91
C GLY A 71 -3.62 -8.57 6.37
N ASP A 72 -3.29 -9.84 6.17
CA ASP A 72 -2.00 -10.22 5.61
C ASP A 72 -1.92 -9.78 4.14
N MET A 73 -0.74 -9.37 3.67
CA MET A 73 -0.52 -8.94 2.28
C MET A 73 -1.00 -9.96 1.25
N GLY A 74 -0.93 -11.25 1.60
CA GLY A 74 -1.40 -12.34 0.76
C GLY A 74 -2.91 -12.35 0.55
N GLU A 75 -3.69 -11.75 1.43
CA GLU A 75 -5.15 -11.61 1.32
C GLU A 75 -5.50 -10.37 0.47
N PHE A 76 -4.86 -9.24 0.74
CA PHE A 76 -4.99 -8.01 -0.06
C PHE A 76 -4.63 -8.23 -1.55
N ALA A 77 -3.56 -8.99 -1.82
CA ALA A 77 -3.14 -9.33 -3.19
C ALA A 77 -3.98 -10.43 -3.86
N ARG A 78 -4.78 -11.20 -3.09
CA ARG A 78 -5.69 -12.21 -3.63
C ARG A 78 -7.04 -11.62 -3.98
N GLU A 79 -7.55 -10.69 -3.18
CA GLU A 79 -8.83 -10.02 -3.47
C GLU A 79 -8.75 -9.21 -4.77
N ASP A 80 -7.67 -8.48 -5.00
CA ASP A 80 -7.45 -7.68 -6.23
C ASP A 80 -7.30 -8.55 -7.51
N ARG A 81 -6.97 -9.85 -7.35
CA ARG A 81 -6.92 -10.82 -8.47
C ARG A 81 -8.23 -11.57 -8.70
N SER A 82 -9.23 -11.39 -7.84
CA SER A 82 -10.51 -12.08 -7.97
C SER A 82 -11.53 -11.33 -8.85
N GLU A 83 -11.32 -10.05 -9.16
CA GLU A 83 -12.20 -9.25 -10.03
C GLU A 83 -11.79 -9.21 -11.53
N THR A 84 -10.94 -10.13 -12.01
CA THR A 84 -10.64 -10.24 -13.46
C THR A 84 -10.90 -11.61 -14.09
N HIS A 85 -11.55 -12.55 -13.41
CA HIS A 85 -12.00 -13.79 -14.05
C HIS A 85 -13.47 -14.09 -13.75
N VAL A 86 -14.36 -13.29 -14.34
CA VAL A 86 -15.74 -13.74 -14.54
C VAL A 86 -16.08 -13.62 -16.02
N ASN A 87 -16.33 -14.80 -16.61
CA ASN A 87 -16.92 -15.09 -17.91
C ASN A 87 -16.01 -15.08 -19.15
N THR A 88 -15.08 -16.04 -19.20
CA THR A 88 -14.92 -16.86 -20.41
C THR A 88 -15.04 -18.33 -20.03
N ASP A 89 -16.28 -18.79 -19.86
CA ASP A 89 -16.70 -20.13 -20.30
C ASP A 89 -18.15 -20.37 -19.86
N CYS A 90 -19.06 -20.21 -20.81
CA CYS A 90 -20.25 -21.05 -20.81
C CYS A 90 -20.39 -21.59 -22.24
N ARG A 91 -19.67 -22.70 -22.47
CA ARG A 91 -19.97 -23.67 -23.53
C ARG A 91 -21.47 -23.97 -23.51
N ARG A 92 -22.17 -23.66 -24.60
CA ARG A 92 -23.08 -24.62 -25.22
C ARG A 92 -23.26 -24.33 -26.69
#